data_AF-A0A392MIV1-F1
#
_entry.id   AF-A0A392MIV1-F1
#
_cell.length_a   1.000
_cell.length_b   1.000
_cell.length_c   1.000
_cell.angle_alpha   90.00
_cell.angle_beta   90.00
_cell.angle_gamma   90.00
#
_symmetry.space_group_name_H-M   'P 1'
#
loop_
_entity.id
_entity.type
_entity.pdbx_description
1 polymer ?
#
loop_
_entity_poly.entity_id
_entity_poly.type
_entity_poly.pdbx_seq_one_letter_code
_entity_poly.pdbx_strand_id
1 'polypeptide(L)'
;MVANVADPGYTLQLSTALPSAGLPKATFRFPLGEVSLQEKEEEEDEQVKNLLSVSGILKGQFLKGVCTAHYNDEELKLRYRYKDDEMSFLPTLSLPSNALSFAFKRRFGLSDKLSGGSDALVQI
;
A
#
# COMPACT_ATOMS: atom_id res chain seq x y z
N MET A 1 2.26 8.45 -22.15
CA MET A 1 3.50 9.26 -22.29
C MET A 1 4.28 9.14 -20.99
N VAL A 2 5.59 8.87 -21.04
CA VAL A 2 6.46 8.76 -19.84
C VAL A 2 7.45 9.92 -19.87
N ALA A 3 7.44 10.75 -18.84
CA ALA A 3 8.42 11.83 -18.68
C ALA A 3 9.45 11.39 -17.63
N ASN A 4 10.70 11.22 -18.08
CA ASN A 4 11.84 10.99 -17.19
C ASN A 4 12.44 12.34 -16.79
N VAL A 5 12.23 12.74 -15.54
CA VAL A 5 12.68 14.03 -15.01
C VAL A 5 14.11 13.84 -14.46
N ALA A 6 15.11 14.00 -15.33
CA ALA A 6 16.53 14.21 -15.00
C ALA A 6 17.18 13.27 -13.95
N ASP A 7 17.31 11.97 -14.23
CA ASP A 7 18.11 10.94 -13.52
C ASP A 7 18.38 11.06 -11.99
N PRO A 8 17.36 11.15 -11.10
CA PRO A 8 17.52 11.03 -9.66
C PRO A 8 16.72 9.82 -9.11
N GLY A 9 16.31 8.89 -9.99
CA GLY A 9 15.42 7.76 -9.65
C GLY A 9 13.92 8.09 -9.59
N TYR A 10 13.48 9.16 -10.28
CA TYR A 10 12.08 9.60 -10.34
C TYR A 10 11.51 9.42 -11.75
N THR A 11 10.22 9.08 -11.86
CA THR A 11 9.56 8.93 -13.16
C THR A 11 8.09 9.30 -13.06
N LEU A 12 7.59 10.08 -14.02
CA LEU A 12 6.15 10.36 -14.14
C LEU A 12 5.59 9.63 -15.36
N GLN A 13 4.55 8.84 -15.14
CA GLN A 13 3.87 8.05 -16.16
C GLN A 13 2.42 8.52 -16.27
N LEU A 14 2.02 8.95 -17.47
CA LEU A 14 0.63 9.26 -17.78
C LEU A 14 0.11 8.23 -18.78
N SER A 15 -0.93 7.50 -18.40
CA SER A 15 -1.65 6.55 -19.23
C SER A 15 -3.08 7.03 -19.46
N THR A 16 -3.47 7.10 -20.73
CA THR A 16 -4.81 7.48 -21.20
C THR A 16 -5.27 6.41 -22.18
N ALA A 17 -6.50 5.91 -22.07
CA ALA A 17 -7.00 4.94 -23.03
C ALA A 17 -7.52 5.65 -24.29
N LEU A 18 -6.75 5.57 -25.39
CA LEU A 18 -7.31 5.65 -26.74
C LEU A 18 -6.99 4.31 -27.44
N PRO A 19 -7.96 3.44 -27.79
CA PRO A 19 -9.43 3.46 -27.56
C PRO A 19 -9.95 2.42 -26.52
N SER A 20 -10.98 2.85 -25.75
CA SER A 20 -12.11 2.13 -25.11
C SER A 20 -11.97 1.05 -24.02
N ALA A 21 -10.90 1.00 -23.21
CA ALA A 21 -10.87 -0.01 -22.12
C ALA A 21 -10.46 0.50 -20.72
N GLY A 22 -10.17 1.80 -20.51
CA GLY A 22 -9.79 2.25 -19.18
C GLY A 22 -9.83 3.76 -18.95
N LEU A 23 -10.02 4.15 -17.70
CA LEU A 23 -10.00 5.54 -17.25
C LEU A 23 -8.56 6.09 -17.18
N PRO A 24 -8.36 7.41 -17.37
CA PRO A 24 -7.06 8.05 -17.21
C PRO A 24 -6.39 7.73 -15.88
N LYS A 25 -5.08 7.44 -15.93
CA LYS A 25 -4.25 7.17 -14.75
C LYS A 25 -2.92 7.89 -14.87
N ALA A 26 -2.55 8.62 -13.82
CA ALA A 26 -1.25 9.24 -13.65
C ALA A 26 -0.52 8.58 -12.48
N THR A 27 0.73 8.15 -12.69
CA THR A 27 1.57 7.53 -11.68
C THR A 27 2.89 8.27 -11.56
N PHE A 28 3.21 8.71 -10.35
CA PHE A 28 4.50 9.29 -9.99
C PHE A 28 5.31 8.27 -9.18
N ARG A 29 6.48 7.89 -9.70
CA ARG A 29 7.42 6.95 -9.08
C ARG A 29 8.62 7.72 -8.55
N PHE A 30 9.10 7.34 -7.37
CA PHE A 30 10.28 7.89 -6.72
C PHE A 30 11.06 6.75 -6.04
N PRO A 31 12.33 6.95 -5.61
CA PRO A 31 13.18 5.85 -5.14
C PRO A 31 12.61 5.03 -3.96
N LEU A 32 11.75 5.65 -3.17
CA LEU A 32 11.15 5.06 -1.97
C LEU A 32 9.69 4.61 -2.19
N GLY A 33 9.11 4.80 -3.37
CA GLY A 33 7.68 4.53 -3.54
C GLY A 33 7.06 5.01 -4.84
N GLU A 34 5.73 4.92 -4.89
CA GLU A 34 4.93 5.46 -5.98
C GLU A 34 3.59 5.97 -5.47
N VAL A 35 3.03 6.96 -6.16
CA VAL A 35 1.67 7.48 -5.96
C VAL A 35 0.96 7.45 -7.30
N SER A 36 -0.28 6.98 -7.32
CA SER A 36 -1.12 6.97 -8.52
C SER A 36 -2.44 7.68 -8.26
N LEU A 37 -2.88 8.43 -9.26
CA LEU A 37 -4.18 9.06 -9.36
C LEU A 37 -4.90 8.41 -10.54
N GLN A 38 -6.11 7.93 -10.35
CA GLN A 38 -6.92 7.34 -11.41
C GLN A 38 -8.34 7.90 -11.34
N GLU A 39 -8.95 8.15 -12.49
CA GLU A 39 -10.38 8.46 -12.53
C GLU A 39 -11.18 7.18 -12.25
N LYS A 40 -12.24 7.32 -11.46
CA LYS A 40 -13.20 6.27 -11.13
C LYS A 40 -14.59 6.83 -11.38
N GLU A 41 -15.38 6.08 -12.14
CA GLU A 41 -16.82 6.33 -12.28
C GLU A 41 -17.52 5.58 -11.14
N GLU A 42 -18.22 6.30 -10.27
CA GLU A 42 -19.16 5.69 -9.33
C GLU A 42 -20.58 5.95 -9.83
N GLU A 43 -21.31 4.85 -10.07
CA GLU A 43 -22.74 4.88 -10.35
C GLU A 43 -23.50 4.98 -9.01
N GLU A 44 -23.70 6.20 -8.53
CA GLU A 44 -24.62 6.48 -7.42
C GLU A 44 -25.77 7.37 -7.92
N ASP A 45 -27.01 6.93 -7.67
CA ASP A 45 -28.25 7.72 -7.83
C ASP A 45 -28.39 8.49 -9.15
N GLU A 46 -28.36 7.77 -10.28
CA GLU A 46 -28.65 8.29 -11.64
C GLU A 46 -27.72 9.42 -12.14
N GLN A 47 -26.65 9.75 -11.40
CA GLN A 47 -25.64 10.73 -11.78
C GLN A 47 -24.24 10.12 -11.74
N VAL A 48 -23.58 10.07 -12.89
CA VAL A 48 -22.16 9.68 -12.96
C VAL A 48 -21.34 10.77 -12.26
N LYS A 49 -20.86 10.49 -11.05
CA LYS A 49 -19.87 11.33 -10.40
C LYS A 49 -18.48 10.85 -10.80
N ASN A 50 -17.71 11.73 -11.42
CA ASN A 50 -16.29 11.50 -11.66
C ASN A 50 -15.56 11.65 -10.31
N LEU A 51 -15.22 10.53 -9.68
CA LEU A 51 -14.41 10.52 -8.47
C LEU A 51 -12.95 10.23 -8.85
N LEU A 52 -12.01 10.73 -8.05
CA LEU A 52 -10.59 10.43 -8.22
C LEU A 52 -10.18 9.40 -7.17
N SER A 53 -9.71 8.24 -7.62
CA SER A 53 -9.05 7.25 -6.76
C SER A 53 -7.58 7.62 -6.58
N VAL A 54 -7.11 7.56 -5.34
CA VAL A 54 -5.73 7.83 -4.96
C VAL A 54 -5.17 6.57 -4.32
N SER A 55 -4.04 6.10 -4.84
CA SER A 55 -3.30 4.99 -4.25
C SER A 55 -1.81 5.34 -4.16
N GLY A 56 -1.11 4.70 -3.24
CA GLY A 56 0.32 4.91 -3.11
C GLY A 56 0.98 3.90 -2.21
N ILE A 57 2.25 3.67 -2.45
CA ILE A 57 3.10 2.84 -1.62
C ILE A 57 4.39 3.59 -1.29
N LEU A 58 4.78 3.54 -0.03
CA LEU A 58 6.03 4.09 0.47
C LEU A 58 6.76 2.99 1.25
N LYS A 59 8.05 2.81 1.01
CA LYS A 59 8.90 1.86 1.71
C LYS A 59 10.17 2.55 2.17
N GLY A 60 10.53 2.37 3.44
CA GLY A 60 11.73 2.96 4.02
C GLY A 60 12.29 2.17 5.19
N GLN A 61 13.57 2.41 5.48
CA GLN A 61 14.18 1.95 6.73
C GLN A 61 13.59 2.78 7.88
N PHE A 62 13.15 2.11 8.94
CA PHE A 62 12.62 2.73 10.13
C PHE A 62 13.09 1.95 11.34
N LEU A 63 13.71 2.61 12.32
CA LEU A 63 14.37 1.96 13.46
C LEU A 63 15.33 0.84 13.00
N LYS A 64 15.21 -0.37 13.55
CA LYS A 64 15.99 -1.56 13.17
C LYS A 64 15.18 -2.44 12.22
N GLY A 65 14.46 -1.85 11.28
CA GLY A 65 13.53 -2.57 10.43
C GLY A 65 13.13 -1.80 9.19
N VAL A 66 12.18 -2.36 8.46
CA VAL A 66 11.61 -1.77 7.25
C VAL A 66 10.14 -1.50 7.48
N CYS A 67 9.72 -0.25 7.27
CA CYS A 67 8.32 0.14 7.24
C CYS A 67 7.84 0.22 5.78
N THR A 68 6.67 -0.35 5.50
CA THR A 68 5.94 -0.17 4.24
C THR A 68 4.58 0.42 4.57
N ALA A 69 4.22 1.53 3.94
CA ALA A 69 2.87 2.08 3.95
C ALA A 69 2.25 1.88 2.57
N HIS A 70 1.02 1.42 2.53
CA HIS A 70 0.25 1.20 1.32
C HIS A 70 -1.13 1.79 1.52
N TYR A 71 -1.45 2.84 0.77
CA TYR A 71 -2.75 3.47 0.74
C TYR A 71 -3.49 3.08 -0.54
N ASN A 72 -4.75 2.70 -0.42
CA ASN A 72 -5.61 2.44 -1.56
C ASN A 72 -7.05 2.78 -1.20
N ASP A 73 -7.62 3.78 -1.88
CA ASP A 73 -9.04 4.15 -1.81
C ASP A 73 -9.59 4.05 -0.38
N GLU A 74 -9.02 4.89 0.50
CA GLU A 74 -9.38 5.02 1.92
C GLU A 74 -8.82 3.97 2.88
N GLU A 75 -8.15 2.92 2.42
CA GLU A 75 -7.50 1.95 3.30
C GLU A 75 -5.98 2.19 3.38
N LEU A 76 -5.48 2.52 4.58
CA LEU A 76 -4.05 2.63 4.87
C LEU A 76 -3.54 1.35 5.57
N LYS A 77 -2.80 0.52 4.83
CA LYS A 77 -2.09 -0.65 5.34
C LYS A 77 -0.64 -0.30 5.66
N LEU A 78 -0.23 -0.55 6.89
CA LEU A 78 1.15 -0.42 7.34
C LEU A 78 1.73 -1.82 7.55
N ARG A 79 3.01 -1.98 7.28
CA ARG A 79 3.77 -3.19 7.58
C ARG A 79 5.15 -2.83 8.06
N TYR A 80 5.44 -3.15 9.32
CA TYR A 80 6.76 -3.07 9.89
C TYR A 80 7.37 -4.48 9.95
N ARG A 81 8.57 -4.65 9.41
CA ARG A 81 9.40 -5.86 9.57
C ARG A 81 10.63 -5.52 10.36
N TYR A 82 10.88 -6.25 11.44
CA TYR A 82 12.11 -6.11 12.21
C TYR A 82 13.28 -6.77 11.46
N LYS A 83 14.52 -6.35 11.74
CA LYS A 83 15.75 -6.75 11.02
C LYS A 83 16.02 -8.26 10.92
N ASP A 84 15.42 -9.08 11.76
CA ASP A 84 15.58 -10.54 11.74
C ASP A 84 14.57 -11.22 10.80
N ASP A 85 13.64 -10.47 10.19
CA ASP A 85 12.54 -10.99 9.36
C ASP A 85 11.66 -12.05 10.06
N GLU A 86 11.84 -12.22 11.37
CA GLU A 86 11.03 -13.11 12.20
C GLU A 86 9.77 -12.40 12.67
N MET A 87 9.83 -11.08 12.86
CA MET A 87 8.75 -10.29 13.43
C MET A 87 8.16 -9.31 12.42
N SER A 88 6.85 -9.39 12.22
CA SER A 88 6.09 -8.45 11.40
C SER A 88 4.89 -7.89 12.16
N PHE A 89 4.71 -6.57 12.10
CA PHE A 89 3.53 -5.87 12.61
C PHE A 89 2.78 -5.24 11.44
N LEU A 90 1.48 -5.48 11.35
CA LEU A 90 0.65 -5.15 10.20
C LEU A 90 -0.60 -4.35 10.62
N PRO A 91 -0.47 -3.08 11.03
CA PRO A 91 -1.62 -2.23 11.26
C PRO A 91 -2.35 -1.91 9.95
N THR A 92 -3.67 -1.79 10.01
CA THR A 92 -4.53 -1.32 8.93
C THR A 92 -5.50 -0.29 9.49
N LEU A 93 -5.59 0.87 8.85
CA LEU A 93 -6.48 1.97 9.20
C LEU A 93 -7.43 2.23 8.03
N SER A 94 -8.72 2.05 8.25
CA SER A 94 -9.76 2.44 7.29
C SER A 94 -10.13 3.90 7.52
N LEU A 95 -10.17 4.69 6.46
CA LEU A 95 -10.62 6.07 6.42
C LEU A 95 -11.99 6.13 5.72
N PRO A 96 -12.77 7.21 5.90
CA PRO A 96 -12.64 8.22 6.94
C PRO A 96 -13.09 7.72 8.33
N SER A 97 -13.57 6.48 8.43
CA SER A 97 -14.10 5.88 9.67
C SER A 97 -13.08 5.82 10.82
N ASN A 98 -11.78 5.89 10.51
CA ASN A 98 -10.67 5.70 11.42
C ASN A 98 -10.71 4.34 12.14
N ALA A 99 -11.35 3.34 11.54
CA ALA A 99 -11.36 1.99 12.08
C ALA A 99 -9.95 1.41 11.98
N LEU A 100 -9.36 1.07 13.13
CA LEU A 100 -8.02 0.53 13.22
C LEU A 100 -8.10 -0.97 13.51
N SER A 101 -7.35 -1.75 12.74
CA SER A 101 -7.05 -3.15 13.03
C SER A 101 -5.55 -3.37 12.99
N PHE A 102 -5.06 -4.44 13.60
CA PHE A 102 -3.67 -4.82 13.47
C PHE A 102 -3.53 -6.32 13.52
N ALA A 103 -2.54 -6.83 12.79
CA ALA A 103 -2.09 -8.20 12.93
C ALA A 103 -0.62 -8.20 13.32
N PHE A 104 -0.24 -9.21 14.10
CA PHE A 104 1.14 -9.46 14.45
C PHE A 104 1.51 -10.86 13.98
N LYS A 105 2.65 -10.99 13.31
CA LYS A 105 3.16 -12.28 12.83
C LYS A 105 4.58 -12.50 13.32
N ARG A 106 4.80 -13.64 13.97
CA ARG A 106 6.12 -14.13 14.37
C ARG A 106 6.42 -15.44 13.64
N ARG A 107 7.51 -15.49 12.89
CA ARG A 107 8.02 -16.74 12.33
C ARG A 107 8.82 -17.43 13.43
N PHE A 108 8.47 -18.68 13.73
CA PHE A 108 9.24 -19.51 14.64
C PHE A 108 10.13 -20.45 13.81
N GLY A 109 11.41 -20.54 14.19
CA GLY A 109 12.38 -21.44 13.57
C GLY A 109 12.39 -22.82 14.23
N LEU A 110 13.08 -23.79 13.62
CA LEU A 110 13.27 -25.15 14.18
C LEU A 110 14.02 -25.17 15.53
N SER A 111 14.68 -24.07 15.89
CA SER A 111 15.40 -23.88 17.16
C SER A 111 14.55 -23.27 18.27
N ASP A 112 13.38 -22.73 17.94
CA ASP A 112 12.45 -22.21 18.93
C ASP A 112 11.81 -23.39 19.66
N LYS A 113 12.04 -23.47 20.96
CA LYS A 113 11.51 -24.53 21.85
C LYS A 113 10.00 -24.35 22.09
N LEU A 114 9.21 -24.22 21.03
CA LEU A 114 7.76 -24.21 21.09
C LEU A 114 7.26 -25.52 20.49
N SER A 115 6.99 -26.48 21.36
CA SER A 115 6.24 -27.69 21.02
C SER A 115 4.79 -27.28 20.74
N GLY A 116 4.46 -27.02 19.47
CA GLY A 116 3.11 -26.66 19.02
C GLY A 116 3.12 -25.36 18.23
N GLY A 117 3.28 -25.46 16.91
CA GLY A 117 3.24 -24.32 16.01
C GLY A 117 1.84 -23.71 15.99
N SER A 118 1.73 -22.47 16.47
CA SER A 118 0.57 -21.61 16.24
C SER A 118 1.05 -20.31 15.59
N ASP A 119 0.56 -20.05 14.37
CA ASP A 119 0.48 -18.69 13.84
C ASP A 119 -0.46 -17.93 14.78
N ALA A 120 0.08 -17.16 15.72
CA ALA A 120 -0.71 -16.36 16.65
C ALA A 120 -1.26 -15.13 15.91
N LEU A 121 -2.41 -15.31 15.27
CA LEU A 121 -3.19 -14.23 14.67
C LEU A 121 -4.01 -13.57 15.79
N VAL A 122 -3.45 -12.52 16.41
CA VAL A 122 -4.23 -11.68 17.32
C VAL A 122 -5.05 -10.72 16.47
N GLN A 123 -6.34 -11.00 16.33
CA GLN A 123 -7.36 -10.05 15.87
C GLN A 123 -8.03 -9.44 17.11
N ILE A 124 -8.06 -8.10 17.20
CA ILE A 124 -8.92 -7.36 18.12
C ILE A 124 -9.96 -6.62 17.29
#